data_AF-C5P3A0-F1
#
_entry.id   AF-C5P3A0-F1
#
_cell.length_a   1.000
_cell.length_b   1.000
_cell.length_c   1.000
_cell.angle_alpha   90.00
_cell.angle_beta   90.00
_cell.angle_gamma   90.00
#
_symmetry.space_group_name_H-M   'P 1'
#
loop_
_entity.id
_entity.type
_entity.pdbx_description
1 polymer ?
#
loop_
_entity_poly.entity_id
_entity_poly.type
_entity_poly.pdbx_seq_one_letter_code
_entity_poly.pdbx_strand_id
1 'polypeptide(L)'
;MDIFHDGSVYLIDAPGHLPGHTNLLARTDMGSIYLAGDACHDRGILRKERGISQWQDSTGHMCCIHADPKRTEETLELLGAFERQGVEVILGHDVDWEMDPVNAHRFWGHAESEGRSKGQDNKAHSRQSEL
;
A
#
# COMPACT_ATOMS: atom_id res chain seq x y z
N MET A 1 19.26 6.71 -0.37
CA MET A 1 19.66 8.10 -0.06
C MET A 1 18.68 8.67 0.95
N ASP A 2 19.15 9.21 2.07
CA ASP A 2 18.28 9.98 2.99
C ASP A 2 18.03 11.37 2.37
N ILE A 3 16.76 11.70 2.11
CA ILE A 3 16.37 12.91 1.37
C ILE A 3 16.45 14.17 2.24
N PHE A 4 16.11 14.05 3.52
CA PHE A 4 16.01 15.19 4.44
C PHE A 4 17.16 15.26 5.44
N HIS A 5 18.05 14.27 5.44
CA HIS A 5 19.21 14.16 6.34
C HIS A 5 18.84 14.02 7.83
N ASP A 6 17.61 13.62 8.12
CA ASP A 6 17.08 13.38 9.46
C ASP A 6 16.65 11.92 9.68
N GLY A 7 16.84 11.07 8.66
CA GLY A 7 16.46 9.66 8.67
C GLY A 7 14.97 9.41 8.58
N SER A 8 14.15 10.39 8.20
CA SER A 8 12.70 10.26 8.05
C SER A 8 12.31 9.61 6.72
N VAL A 9 12.95 9.99 5.60
CA VAL A 9 12.61 9.49 4.27
C VAL A 9 13.85 9.11 3.48
N TYR A 10 13.87 7.87 3.00
CA TYR A 10 14.91 7.35 2.14
C TYR A 10 14.39 7.08 0.74
N LEU A 11 15.07 7.62 -0.28
CA LEU A 11 14.96 7.16 -1.66
C LEU A 11 15.77 5.88 -1.85
N ILE A 12 15.12 4.83 -2.35
CA ILE A 12 15.70 3.50 -2.52
C ILE A 12 15.72 3.18 -4.02
N ASP A 13 16.88 2.75 -4.52
CA ASP A 13 16.98 2.20 -5.88
C ASP A 13 16.24 0.86 -5.94
N ALA A 14 15.34 0.71 -6.92
CA ALA A 14 14.43 -0.42 -7.03
C ALA A 14 14.40 -0.96 -8.47
N PRO A 15 15.52 -1.51 -8.96
CA PRO A 15 15.64 -1.95 -10.34
C PRO A 15 14.78 -3.19 -10.62
N GLY A 16 14.48 -3.39 -11.91
CA GLY A 16 13.75 -4.56 -12.39
C GLY A 16 12.56 -4.19 -13.27
N HIS A 17 11.70 -3.29 -12.79
CA HIS A 17 10.55 -2.82 -13.56
C HIS A 17 10.98 -1.99 -14.79
N LEU A 18 11.51 -0.79 -14.57
CA LEU A 18 12.06 0.06 -15.63
C LEU A 18 13.37 0.70 -15.14
N PRO A 19 14.30 1.05 -16.05
CA PRO A 19 15.50 1.80 -15.67
C PRO A 19 15.13 3.09 -14.93
N GLY A 20 15.74 3.29 -13.76
CA GLY A 20 15.47 4.47 -12.91
C GLY A 20 14.24 4.36 -12.01
N HIS A 21 13.59 3.19 -11.93
CA HIS A 21 12.54 2.95 -10.95
C HIS A 21 13.10 3.06 -9.51
N THR A 22 12.45 3.88 -8.69
CA THR A 22 12.87 4.16 -7.31
C THR A 22 11.68 4.10 -6.37
N ASN A 23 11.94 3.64 -5.15
CA ASN A 23 10.97 3.48 -4.09
C ASN A 23 11.27 4.43 -2.92
N LEU A 24 10.33 4.54 -1.99
CA LEU A 24 10.49 5.34 -0.77
C LEU A 24 10.33 4.48 0.48
N LEU A 25 11.25 4.61 1.43
CA LEU A 25 11.06 4.16 2.82
C LEU A 25 10.86 5.39 3.69
N ALA A 26 9.67 5.53 4.26
CA ALA A 26 9.30 6.60 5.17
C ALA A 26 9.15 6.06 6.59
N ARG A 27 9.73 6.76 7.57
CA ARG A 27 9.53 6.53 9.01
C ARG A 27 8.55 7.56 9.52
N THR A 28 7.43 7.10 10.05
CA THR A 28 6.38 7.91 10.63
C THR A 28 6.25 7.60 12.13
N ASP A 29 5.42 8.37 12.81
CA ASP A 29 4.96 8.10 14.18
C ASP A 29 4.19 6.78 14.31
N MET A 30 3.55 6.35 13.23
CA MET A 30 2.76 5.11 13.16
C MET A 30 3.58 3.88 12.74
N GLY A 31 4.86 4.05 12.38
CA GLY A 31 5.74 2.96 11.95
C GLY A 31 6.52 3.27 10.68
N SER A 32 7.15 2.25 10.10
CA SER A 32 7.85 2.40 8.82
C SER A 32 6.97 1.93 7.66
N ILE A 33 6.89 2.74 6.61
CA ILE A 33 6.14 2.47 5.39
C ILE A 33 7.11 2.45 4.22
N TYR A 34 7.04 1.41 3.40
CA TYR A 34 7.80 1.27 2.16
C TYR A 34 6.83 1.37 0.97
N LEU A 35 6.90 2.48 0.24
CA LEU A 35 6.15 2.71 -0.99
C LEU A 35 6.93 2.10 -2.14
N ALA A 36 6.47 0.94 -2.61
CA ALA A 36 7.18 0.08 -3.53
C ALA A 36 6.91 0.35 -5.02
N GLY A 37 6.00 1.29 -5.33
CA GLY A 37 5.67 1.65 -6.70
C GLY A 37 5.33 0.43 -7.56
N ASP A 38 5.87 0.40 -8.76
CA ASP A 38 5.61 -0.66 -9.75
C ASP A 38 6.64 -1.80 -9.68
N ALA A 39 7.32 -1.96 -8.54
CA ALA A 39 8.19 -3.11 -8.30
C ALA A 39 7.46 -4.44 -8.57
N CYS A 40 6.18 -4.53 -8.21
CA CYS A 40 5.24 -5.49 -8.78
C CYS A 40 3.80 -4.97 -8.78
N HIS A 41 3.01 -5.48 -9.72
CA HIS A 41 1.64 -5.01 -9.98
C HIS A 41 0.56 -5.87 -9.28
N ASP A 42 0.96 -6.98 -8.67
CA ASP A 42 0.06 -7.93 -8.01
C ASP A 42 0.73 -8.43 -6.74
N ARG A 43 0.02 -8.31 -5.61
CA ARG A 43 0.54 -8.67 -4.29
C ARG A 43 0.85 -10.16 -4.15
N GLY A 44 0.19 -11.03 -4.91
CA GLY A 44 0.50 -12.45 -4.99
C GLY A 44 1.90 -12.71 -5.55
N ILE A 45 2.46 -11.82 -6.38
CA ILE A 45 3.86 -11.92 -6.83
C ILE A 45 4.82 -11.64 -5.67
N LEU A 46 4.56 -10.59 -4.88
CA LEU A 46 5.35 -10.28 -3.68
C LEU A 46 5.30 -11.44 -2.66
N ARG A 47 4.13 -12.02 -2.45
CA ARG A 47 3.90 -13.18 -1.57
C ARG A 47 4.44 -14.50 -2.12
N LYS A 48 5.00 -14.51 -3.34
CA LYS A 48 5.48 -15.71 -4.06
C LYS A 48 4.38 -16.74 -4.35
N GLU A 49 3.12 -16.32 -4.34
CA GLU A 49 1.96 -17.13 -4.74
C GLU A 49 1.83 -17.19 -6.27
N ARG A 50 2.39 -16.19 -6.96
CA ARG A 50 2.44 -16.08 -8.42
C ARG A 50 3.87 -15.76 -8.88
N GLY A 51 4.21 -16.18 -10.08
CA GLY A 51 5.46 -15.81 -10.74
C GLY A 51 5.36 -14.49 -11.50
N ILE A 52 6.50 -13.95 -11.93
CA ILE A 52 6.54 -12.82 -12.86
C ILE A 52 5.99 -13.28 -14.21
N SER A 53 4.90 -12.65 -14.64
CA SER A 53 4.22 -12.98 -15.89
C SER A 53 5.08 -12.65 -17.11
N GLN A 54 5.10 -13.61 -18.02
CA GLN A 54 5.83 -13.59 -19.28
C GLN A 54 4.90 -14.11 -20.37
N TRP A 55 4.83 -13.42 -21.51
CA TRP A 55 3.93 -13.79 -22.61
C TRP A 55 4.61 -13.62 -23.96
N GLN A 56 4.11 -14.28 -24.99
CA GLN A 56 4.60 -14.06 -26.36
C GLN A 56 3.68 -13.09 -27.09
N ASP A 57 4.26 -12.13 -27.82
CA ASP A 57 3.51 -11.28 -28.73
C ASP A 57 3.13 -12.01 -30.04
N SER A 58 2.44 -11.32 -30.95
CA SER A 58 2.01 -11.88 -32.24
C SER A 58 3.16 -12.30 -33.16
N THR A 59 4.39 -11.89 -32.86
CA THR A 59 5.62 -12.23 -33.60
C THR A 59 6.44 -13.32 -32.91
N GLY A 60 5.99 -13.81 -31.75
CA GLY A 60 6.68 -14.81 -30.95
C GLY A 60 7.76 -14.24 -30.02
N HIS A 61 7.88 -12.91 -29.91
CA HIS A 61 8.80 -12.30 -28.95
C HIS A 61 8.27 -12.45 -27.53
N MET A 62 9.17 -12.83 -26.64
CA MET A 62 8.85 -13.00 -25.23
C MET A 62 8.87 -11.62 -24.55
N CYS A 63 7.71 -11.18 -24.06
CA CYS A 63 7.47 -9.91 -23.40
C CYS A 63 7.32 -10.08 -21.89
N CYS A 64 7.75 -9.05 -21.16
CA CYS A 64 7.52 -8.90 -19.73
C CYS A 64 7.28 -7.42 -19.42
N ILE A 65 6.45 -7.13 -18.42
CA ILE A 65 6.25 -5.75 -17.94
C ILE A 65 7.48 -5.23 -17.17
N HIS A 66 8.35 -6.15 -16.73
CA HIS A 66 9.63 -5.85 -16.11
C HIS A 66 10.75 -5.94 -17.14
N ALA A 67 11.52 -4.86 -17.29
CA ALA A 67 12.67 -4.79 -18.17
C ALA A 67 13.79 -5.77 -17.78
N ASP A 68 13.92 -6.08 -16.48
CA ASP A 68 14.85 -7.09 -15.96
C ASP A 68 14.13 -7.96 -14.90
N PRO A 69 13.49 -9.07 -15.31
CA PRO A 69 12.76 -9.94 -14.40
C PRO A 69 13.62 -10.50 -13.25
N LYS A 70 14.91 -10.73 -13.50
CA LYS A 70 15.80 -11.28 -12.47
C LYS A 70 16.08 -10.24 -11.38
N ARG A 71 16.37 -9.00 -11.75
CA ARG A 71 16.49 -7.91 -10.76
C ARG A 71 15.18 -7.62 -10.05
N THR A 72 14.05 -7.79 -10.74
CA THR A 72 12.74 -7.72 -10.08
C THR A 72 12.63 -8.75 -8.96
N GLU A 73 13.05 -10.00 -9.18
CA GLU A 73 13.03 -11.03 -8.12
C GLU A 73 13.89 -10.64 -6.91
N GLU A 74 15.09 -10.09 -7.14
CA GLU A 74 15.97 -9.59 -6.08
C GLU A 74 15.32 -8.44 -5.29
N THR A 75 14.69 -7.49 -5.98
CA THR A 75 13.91 -6.41 -5.36
C THR A 75 12.75 -6.97 -4.53
N LEU A 76 12.01 -7.96 -5.04
CA LEU A 76 10.89 -8.57 -4.32
C LEU A 76 11.32 -9.32 -3.07
N GLU A 77 12.49 -9.96 -3.07
CA GLU A 77 13.06 -10.58 -1.85
C GLU A 77 13.34 -9.54 -0.76
N LEU A 78 13.87 -8.37 -1.14
CA LEU A 78 14.10 -7.27 -0.21
C LEU A 78 12.78 -6.73 0.36
N LEU A 79 11.78 -6.52 -0.49
CA LEU A 79 10.45 -6.08 -0.05
C LEU A 79 9.82 -7.07 0.93
N GLY A 80 9.86 -8.37 0.62
CA GLY A 80 9.37 -9.40 1.53
C GLY A 80 10.15 -9.45 2.85
N ALA A 81 11.46 -9.15 2.84
CA ALA A 81 12.25 -9.04 4.06
C ALA A 81 11.83 -7.84 4.92
N PHE A 82 11.47 -6.72 4.30
CA PHE A 82 10.91 -5.55 5.01
C PHE A 82 9.55 -5.88 5.64
N GLU A 83 8.63 -6.54 4.92
CA GLU A 83 7.34 -6.98 5.50
C GLU A 83 7.54 -7.86 6.74
N ARG A 84 8.47 -8.82 6.67
CA ARG A 84 8.80 -9.69 7.81
C ARG A 84 9.40 -8.95 9.01
N GLN A 85 9.97 -7.76 8.79
CA GLN A 85 10.49 -6.89 9.84
C GLN A 85 9.42 -5.91 10.39
N GLY A 86 8.17 -6.02 9.92
CA GLY A 86 7.07 -5.15 10.35
C GLY A 86 7.02 -3.81 9.62
N VAL A 87 7.73 -3.65 8.51
CA VAL A 87 7.57 -2.49 7.62
C VAL A 87 6.33 -2.73 6.75
N GLU A 88 5.42 -1.77 6.70
CA GLU A 88 4.25 -1.82 5.83
C GLU A 88 4.69 -1.58 4.39
N VAL A 89 4.61 -2.59 3.52
CA VAL A 89 4.93 -2.45 2.09
C VAL A 89 3.65 -2.21 1.31
N ILE A 90 3.62 -1.15 0.50
CA ILE A 90 2.47 -0.75 -0.32
C ILE A 90 2.89 -0.70 -1.79
N LEU A 91 2.24 -1.49 -2.65
CA LEU A 91 2.50 -1.52 -4.09
C LEU A 91 1.70 -0.42 -4.82
N GLY A 92 2.12 -0.04 -6.04
CA GLY A 92 1.43 0.95 -6.87
C GLY A 92 0.04 0.51 -7.36
N HIS A 93 -0.16 -0.80 -7.48
CA HIS A 93 -1.41 -1.41 -7.98
C HIS A 93 -1.97 -2.46 -7.00
N ASP A 94 -1.99 -2.11 -5.72
CA ASP A 94 -2.30 -3.02 -4.63
C ASP A 94 -3.78 -3.08 -4.27
N VAL A 95 -4.55 -3.91 -4.99
CA VAL A 95 -5.99 -4.03 -4.74
C VAL A 95 -6.30 -4.56 -3.34
N ASP A 96 -5.48 -5.48 -2.81
CA ASP A 96 -5.63 -6.02 -1.46
C ASP A 96 -5.50 -4.90 -0.41
N TRP A 97 -4.47 -4.05 -0.54
CA TRP A 97 -4.24 -2.94 0.39
C TRP A 97 -5.29 -1.83 0.24
N GLU A 98 -5.66 -1.47 -1.00
CA GLU A 98 -6.65 -0.44 -1.29
C GLU A 98 -8.04 -0.80 -0.74
N MET A 99 -8.44 -2.06 -0.88
CA MET A 99 -9.78 -2.53 -0.50
C MET A 99 -9.89 -2.92 0.97
N ASP A 100 -8.78 -2.96 1.72
CA ASP A 100 -8.83 -3.20 3.15
C ASP A 100 -9.54 -2.02 3.86
N PRO A 101 -10.68 -2.25 4.53
CA PRO A 101 -11.41 -1.18 5.23
C PRO A 101 -10.56 -0.45 6.27
N VAL A 102 -9.50 -1.08 6.82
CA VAL A 102 -8.61 -0.39 7.76
C VAL A 102 -7.87 0.76 7.07
N ASN A 103 -7.66 0.72 5.76
CA ASN A 103 -6.93 1.74 5.02
C ASN A 103 -7.83 2.86 4.47
N ALA A 104 -9.15 2.77 4.60
CA ALA A 104 -10.08 3.77 4.06
C ALA A 104 -9.76 5.21 4.54
N HIS A 105 -9.33 5.35 5.78
CA HIS A 105 -8.95 6.65 6.38
C HIS A 105 -7.61 7.20 5.86
N ARG A 106 -6.83 6.42 5.10
CA ARG A 106 -5.52 6.80 4.54
C ARG A 106 -5.65 7.61 3.24
N PHE A 107 -6.85 7.70 2.65
CA PHE A 107 -7.11 8.45 1.42
C PHE A 107 -7.52 9.90 1.70
N TRP A 108 -7.08 10.82 0.84
CA TRP A 108 -7.50 12.22 0.92
C TRP A 108 -9.02 12.37 0.80
N GLY A 109 -9.60 13.25 1.64
CA GLY A 109 -11.03 13.54 1.62
C GLY A 109 -11.89 12.57 2.45
N HIS A 110 -11.30 11.57 3.09
CA HIS A 110 -12.00 10.78 4.11
C HIS A 110 -12.16 11.63 5.37
N ALA A 111 -13.38 12.08 5.66
CA ALA A 111 -13.68 12.71 6.94
C ALA A 111 -13.60 11.63 8.04
N GLU A 112 -12.85 11.88 9.11
CA GLU A 112 -13.01 11.10 10.33
C GLU A 112 -14.47 11.24 10.77
N SER A 113 -15.23 10.14 10.75
CA SER A 113 -16.55 10.17 11.36
C SER A 113 -16.34 10.25 12.87
N GLU A 114 -16.28 11.46 13.42
CA GLU A 114 -16.29 11.66 14.86
C GLU A 114 -17.47 10.89 15.46
N GLY A 115 -17.14 10.10 16.49
CA GLY A 115 -18.09 9.24 17.17
C GLY A 115 -19.35 9.99 17.58
N ARG A 116 -20.45 9.69 16.90
CA ARG A 116 -21.78 10.06 17.36
C ARG A 116 -22.13 9.16 18.54
N SER A 117 -21.62 9.51 19.72
CA SER A 117 -22.18 9.01 20.97
C SER A 117 -23.66 9.38 20.96
N LYS A 118 -24.54 8.37 21.07
CA LYS A 118 -25.96 8.61 21.32
C LYS A 118 -26.07 9.11 22.75
N GLY A 119 -25.85 10.41 22.93
CA GLY A 119 -26.17 11.14 24.15
C GLY A 119 -27.69 11.11 24.38
N GLN A 120 -28.06 10.81 25.62
CA GLN A 120 -29.41 10.75 26.14
C GLN A 120 -30.12 12.10 26.01
N ASP A 121 -31.29 12.12 25.40
CA ASP A 121 -32.25 13.21 25.58
C ASP A 121 -33.37 12.75 26.51
N ASN A 122 -33.16 13.00 27.81
CA ASN A 122 -34.23 13.13 28.77
C ASN A 122 -34.91 14.50 28.57
N LYS A 123 -36.18 14.52 28.13
CA LYS A 123 -37.11 15.59 28.50
C LYS A 123 -38.49 15.02 28.80
N ALA A 124 -38.89 15.22 30.05
CA ALA A 124 -40.19 14.95 30.60
C ALA A 124 -41.20 16.08 30.29
N HIS A 125 -42.48 15.77 30.55
CA HIS A 125 -43.68 16.63 30.68
C HIS A 125 -44.42 16.95 29.38
N SER A 126 -45.76 16.90 29.28
CA SER A 126 -46.85 16.61 30.24
C SER A 126 -48.21 16.69 29.50
N ARG A 127 -49.16 15.79 29.83
CA ARG A 127 -50.66 15.90 29.72
C ARG A 127 -51.25 15.94 28.28
N GLN A 128 -52.41 15.38 27.94
CA GLN A 128 -53.72 15.30 28.61
C GLN A 128 -54.65 14.30 27.86
N SER A 129 -55.39 13.44 28.57
CA SER A 129 -56.88 13.29 28.60
C SER A 129 -57.58 12.50 27.49
N GLU A 130 -58.18 11.38 27.91
CA GLU A 130 -59.52 10.82 27.59
C GLU A 130 -60.09 10.99 26.15
N LEU A 131 -60.14 9.88 25.40
CA LEU A 131 -61.35 9.12 24.97
C LEU A 131 -60.93 7.91 24.11
#